data_AF-A0A851D4Q0-F1
#
_entry.id   AF-A0A851D4Q0-F1
#
_cell.length_a   1.000
_cell.length_b   1.000
_cell.length_c   1.000
_cell.angle_alpha   90.00
_cell.angle_beta   90.00
_cell.angle_gamma   90.00
#
_symmetry.space_group_name_H-M   'P 1'
#
loop_
_entity.id
_entity.type
_entity.pdbx_description
1 polymer ?
#
loop_
_entity_poly.entity_id
_entity_poly.type
_entity_poly.pdbx_seq_one_letter_code
_entity_poly.pdbx_strand_id
1 'polypeptide(L)'
;VPPQELQKQAQAMEFEISLKALSVLRFITDQVDSLPLSALTRMLSTHNLPCLLVELVEHCPWSCWEAGKLKKFENGSWHVVPPEDQVKMTKLDGQVWLALLNLLLSPECQRKYHFDGFNKSQLLKVRPCTVKHLWLGCELPSLPLCLSHQVPVIWDQILKKNTGKWEAIAKHQVKRVFSPTEEELTLQARRWTQIYSLDMMEALVPDKPCCRVCGAEAAKRCSRCRNEWYCTRACQVQHWQKHKAACNLMA
;
A
#
# COMPACT_ATOMS: atom_id res chain seq x y z
N VAL A 1 -50.80 -6.66 -2.22
CA VAL A 1 -49.38 -6.76 -2.64
C VAL A 1 -48.94 -8.19 -2.33
N PRO A 2 -48.42 -8.97 -3.30
CA PRO A 2 -47.98 -10.33 -3.01
C PRO A 2 -46.87 -10.29 -1.93
N PRO A 3 -46.86 -11.23 -0.97
CA PRO A 3 -45.96 -11.19 0.19
C PRO A 3 -44.47 -11.11 -0.18
N GLN A 4 -44.10 -11.66 -1.33
CA GLN A 4 -42.73 -11.58 -1.88
C GLN A 4 -42.31 -10.15 -2.28
N GLU A 5 -43.24 -9.33 -2.75
CA GLU A 5 -42.93 -7.96 -3.18
C GLU A 5 -42.69 -7.05 -1.97
N LEU A 6 -43.48 -7.22 -0.90
CA LEU A 6 -43.24 -6.53 0.36
C LEU A 6 -41.88 -6.92 0.97
N GLN A 7 -41.50 -8.20 0.87
CA GLN A 7 -40.21 -8.67 1.37
C GLN A 7 -39.04 -8.06 0.59
N LYS A 8 -39.14 -7.94 -0.74
CA LYS A 8 -38.14 -7.26 -1.56
C LYS A 8 -38.01 -5.78 -1.22
N GLN A 9 -39.14 -5.09 -1.02
CA GLN A 9 -39.15 -3.69 -0.60
C GLN A 9 -38.51 -3.50 0.77
N ALA A 10 -38.81 -4.39 1.73
CA ALA A 10 -38.19 -4.36 3.05
C ALA A 10 -36.66 -4.53 2.98
N GLN A 11 -36.18 -5.50 2.20
CA GLN A 11 -34.75 -5.73 1.97
C GLN A 11 -34.05 -4.53 1.32
N ALA A 12 -34.70 -3.90 0.33
CA ALA A 12 -34.17 -2.70 -0.32
C ALA A 12 -34.03 -1.53 0.67
N MET A 13 -35.06 -1.31 1.51
CA MET A 13 -35.01 -0.29 2.56
C MET A 13 -33.91 -0.59 3.59
N GLU A 14 -33.79 -1.83 4.06
CA GLU A 14 -32.76 -2.24 5.01
C GLU A 14 -31.34 -2.04 4.46
N PHE A 15 -31.14 -2.35 3.18
CA PHE A 15 -29.89 -2.08 2.47
C PHE A 15 -29.56 -0.59 2.46
N GLU A 16 -30.51 0.27 2.08
CA GLU A 16 -30.31 1.73 2.08
C GLU A 16 -30.01 2.27 3.48
N ILE A 17 -30.75 1.83 4.49
CA ILE A 17 -30.53 2.21 5.89
C ILE A 17 -29.11 1.81 6.32
N SER A 18 -28.65 0.63 5.95
CA SER A 18 -27.31 0.14 6.26
C SER A 18 -26.22 1.02 5.64
N LEU A 19 -26.41 1.47 4.40
CA LEU A 19 -25.49 2.41 3.74
C LEU A 19 -25.49 3.79 4.41
N LYS A 20 -26.64 4.28 4.88
CA LYS A 20 -26.70 5.52 5.65
C LYS A 20 -26.05 5.38 7.03
N ALA A 21 -26.21 4.24 7.69
CA ALA A 21 -25.56 3.93 8.95
C ALA A 21 -24.03 3.95 8.81
N LEU A 22 -23.50 3.48 7.68
CA LEU A 22 -22.07 3.57 7.36
C LEU A 22 -21.60 5.04 7.25
N SER A 23 -22.40 5.91 6.62
CA SER A 23 -22.11 7.35 6.60
C SER A 23 -22.07 7.95 8.01
N VAL A 24 -23.04 7.61 8.86
CA VAL A 24 -23.09 8.07 10.26
C VAL A 24 -21.87 7.56 11.04
N LEU A 25 -21.52 6.29 10.86
CA LEU A 25 -20.33 5.68 11.47
C LEU A 25 -19.06 6.44 11.10
N ARG A 26 -18.89 6.84 9.83
CA ARG A 26 -17.75 7.69 9.40
C ARG A 26 -17.70 9.03 10.15
N PHE A 27 -18.83 9.66 10.43
CA PHE A 27 -18.84 10.91 11.20
C PHE A 27 -18.53 10.69 12.68
N ILE A 28 -18.96 9.55 13.25
CA ILE A 28 -18.59 9.15 14.61
C ILE A 28 -17.07 8.93 14.71
N THR A 29 -16.46 8.27 13.72
CA THR A 29 -15.01 8.05 13.72
C THR A 29 -14.21 9.34 13.50
N ASP A 30 -14.79 10.38 12.90
CA ASP A 30 -14.18 11.71 12.77
C ASP A 30 -13.99 12.42 14.11
N GLN A 31 -14.76 12.04 15.13
CA GLN A 31 -14.77 12.66 16.45
C GLN A 31 -14.25 11.71 17.53
N VAL A 32 -13.36 10.77 17.17
CA VAL A 32 -12.80 9.75 18.09
C VAL A 32 -12.23 10.33 19.38
N ASP A 33 -11.64 11.51 19.33
CA ASP A 33 -11.03 12.18 20.49
C ASP A 33 -12.08 12.66 21.51
N SER A 34 -13.30 12.91 21.05
CA SER A 34 -14.43 13.33 21.88
C SER A 34 -15.30 12.15 22.35
N LEU A 35 -15.01 10.93 21.89
CA LEU A 35 -15.81 9.76 22.26
C LEU A 35 -15.46 9.26 23.67
N PRO A 36 -16.47 8.80 24.44
CA PRO A 36 -16.22 8.11 25.69
C PRO A 36 -15.29 6.90 25.50
N LEU A 37 -14.42 6.66 26.48
CA LEU A 37 -13.46 5.56 26.47
C LEU A 37 -14.11 4.20 26.20
N SER A 38 -15.30 3.98 26.78
CA SER A 38 -16.09 2.76 26.62
C SER A 38 -16.59 2.57 25.19
N ALA A 39 -17.02 3.65 24.53
CA ALA A 39 -17.45 3.61 23.13
C ALA A 39 -16.27 3.24 22.23
N LEU A 40 -15.12 3.90 22.42
CA LEU A 40 -13.92 3.63 21.63
C LEU A 40 -13.40 2.20 21.82
N THR A 41 -13.37 1.69 23.06
CA THR A 41 -12.98 0.30 23.32
C THR A 41 -13.95 -0.70 22.72
N ARG A 42 -15.26 -0.48 22.77
CA ARG A 42 -16.23 -1.35 22.10
C ARG A 42 -16.08 -1.33 20.59
N MET A 43 -15.84 -0.15 20.02
CA MET A 43 -15.63 0.00 18.58
C MET A 43 -14.42 -0.80 18.09
N LEU A 44 -13.30 -0.69 18.81
CA LEU A 44 -12.03 -1.29 18.42
C LEU A 44 -11.90 -2.77 18.81
N SER A 45 -12.33 -3.15 20.02
CA SER A 45 -12.08 -4.48 20.59
C SER A 45 -13.27 -5.42 20.50
N THR A 46 -14.49 -4.92 20.73
CA THR A 46 -15.71 -5.77 20.69
C THR A 46 -16.19 -5.98 19.27
N HIS A 47 -16.28 -4.91 18.50
CA HIS A 47 -16.84 -4.94 17.13
C HIS A 47 -15.76 -5.01 16.04
N ASN A 48 -14.49 -4.83 16.40
CA ASN A 48 -13.35 -4.83 15.48
C ASN A 48 -13.63 -4.05 14.19
N LEU A 49 -14.07 -2.81 14.37
CA LEU A 49 -14.46 -1.93 13.27
C LEU A 49 -13.41 -1.79 12.17
N PRO A 50 -12.09 -1.70 12.46
CA PRO A 50 -11.08 -1.65 11.40
C PRO A 50 -11.15 -2.87 10.47
N CYS A 51 -11.24 -4.09 11.00
CA CYS A 51 -11.37 -5.30 10.19
C CYS A 51 -12.72 -5.38 9.46
N LEU A 52 -13.81 -4.94 10.07
CA LEU A 52 -15.11 -4.86 9.41
C LEU A 52 -15.06 -3.92 8.20
N LEU A 53 -14.44 -2.75 8.35
CA LEU A 53 -14.29 -1.78 7.26
C LEU A 53 -13.41 -2.33 6.14
N VAL A 54 -12.36 -3.08 6.47
CA VAL A 54 -11.56 -3.82 5.46
C VAL A 54 -12.41 -4.78 4.65
N GLU A 55 -13.24 -5.57 5.33
CA GLU A 55 -14.12 -6.54 4.67
C GLU A 55 -15.11 -5.84 3.73
N LEU A 56 -15.61 -4.66 4.10
CA LEU A 56 -16.46 -3.84 3.23
C LEU A 56 -15.73 -3.27 2.02
N VAL A 57 -14.43 -2.98 2.12
CA VAL A 57 -13.61 -2.56 0.96
C VAL A 57 -13.36 -3.74 0.02
N GLU A 58 -13.10 -4.93 0.56
CA GLU A 58 -12.85 -6.14 -0.23
C GLU A 58 -14.14 -6.65 -0.90
N HIS A 59 -15.23 -6.69 -0.14
CA HIS A 59 -16.54 -7.20 -0.54
C HIS A 59 -17.58 -6.09 -0.53
N CYS A 60 -17.35 -5.11 -1.39
CA CYS A 60 -18.17 -3.92 -1.57
C CYS A 60 -19.65 -4.25 -1.89
N PRO A 61 -20.59 -4.07 -0.94
CA PRO A 61 -21.99 -4.46 -1.15
C PRO A 61 -22.75 -3.48 -2.06
N TRP A 62 -22.20 -2.29 -2.31
CA TRP A 62 -22.71 -1.32 -3.29
C TRP A 62 -22.08 -1.48 -4.69
N SER A 63 -21.38 -2.59 -4.96
CA SER A 63 -20.87 -2.93 -6.29
C SER A 63 -21.22 -4.38 -6.65
N CYS A 64 -21.84 -4.62 -7.79
CA CYS A 64 -22.14 -5.97 -8.27
C CYS A 64 -21.90 -6.11 -9.77
N TRP A 65 -21.57 -7.33 -10.20
CA TRP A 65 -21.45 -7.67 -11.62
C TRP A 65 -22.72 -8.40 -12.06
N GLU A 66 -23.45 -7.84 -13.01
CA GLU A 66 -24.64 -8.46 -13.58
C GLU A 66 -24.50 -8.52 -15.10
N ALA A 67 -24.63 -9.71 -15.69
CA ALA A 67 -24.54 -9.94 -17.14
C ALA A 67 -23.30 -9.29 -17.80
N GLY A 68 -22.14 -9.37 -17.14
CA GLY A 68 -20.87 -8.82 -17.63
C GLY A 68 -20.74 -7.30 -17.52
N LYS A 69 -21.71 -6.61 -16.92
CA LYS A 69 -21.69 -5.17 -16.66
C LYS A 69 -21.52 -4.89 -15.17
N LEU A 70 -20.57 -4.04 -14.81
CA LEU A 70 -20.42 -3.55 -13.44
C LEU A 70 -21.53 -2.56 -13.13
N LYS A 71 -22.27 -2.80 -12.06
CA LYS A 71 -23.25 -1.87 -11.49
C LYS A 71 -22.75 -1.38 -10.14
N LYS A 72 -22.93 -0.09 -9.88
CA LYS A 72 -22.67 0.52 -8.57
C LYS A 72 -23.93 1.19 -8.05
N PHE A 73 -24.09 1.22 -6.74
CA PHE A 73 -25.22 1.87 -6.09
C PHE A 73 -24.84 3.30 -5.68
N GLU A 74 -25.49 4.29 -6.28
CA GLU A 74 -25.33 5.70 -5.92
C GLU A 74 -26.68 6.43 -5.90
N ASN A 75 -26.83 7.36 -4.95
CA ASN A 75 -28.02 8.21 -4.78
C ASN A 75 -29.36 7.46 -4.76
N GLY A 76 -29.40 6.25 -4.18
CA GLY A 76 -30.64 5.46 -4.07
C GLY A 76 -30.94 4.60 -5.31
N SER A 77 -30.01 4.47 -6.26
CA SER A 77 -30.24 3.69 -7.48
C SER A 77 -28.99 2.96 -7.96
N TRP A 78 -29.21 1.79 -8.58
CA TRP A 78 -28.16 1.04 -9.26
C TRP A 78 -27.94 1.60 -10.66
N HIS A 79 -26.71 2.01 -10.97
CA HIS A 79 -26.33 2.47 -12.31
C HIS A 79 -25.24 1.57 -12.87
N VAL A 80 -25.27 1.39 -14.20
CA VAL A 80 -24.21 0.68 -14.91
C VAL A 80 -23.02 1.62 -15.07
N VAL A 81 -21.84 1.16 -14.70
CA VAL A 81 -20.60 1.94 -14.77
C VAL A 81 -19.87 1.61 -16.08
N PRO A 82 -19.56 2.62 -16.91
CA PRO A 82 -18.79 2.40 -18.13
C PRO A 82 -17.33 2.02 -17.82
N PRO A 83 -16.61 1.35 -18.74
CA PRO A 83 -15.25 0.83 -18.50
C PRO A 83 -14.27 1.86 -17.91
N GLU A 84 -14.33 3.10 -18.39
CA GLU A 84 -13.48 4.22 -17.94
C GLU A 84 -13.67 4.58 -16.46
N ASP A 85 -14.88 4.44 -15.92
CA ASP A 85 -15.22 4.83 -14.56
C ASP A 85 -15.19 3.65 -13.57
N GLN A 86 -14.87 2.43 -14.02
CA GLN A 86 -14.87 1.25 -13.14
C GLN A 86 -13.89 1.40 -11.97
N VAL A 87 -12.76 2.06 -12.20
CA VAL A 87 -11.71 2.32 -11.21
C VAL A 87 -12.05 3.52 -10.30
N LYS A 88 -13.02 4.36 -10.70
CA LYS A 88 -13.42 5.54 -9.95
C LYS A 88 -14.06 5.13 -8.62
N MET A 89 -13.58 5.76 -7.55
CA MET A 89 -14.07 5.54 -6.20
C MET A 89 -15.45 6.19 -6.02
N THR A 90 -16.39 5.45 -5.44
CA THR A 90 -17.71 6.00 -5.10
C THR A 90 -17.65 6.82 -3.82
N LYS A 91 -18.72 7.59 -3.55
CA LYS A 91 -18.86 8.31 -2.28
C LYS A 91 -18.83 7.38 -1.07
N LEU A 92 -19.42 6.19 -1.20
CA LEU A 92 -19.48 5.19 -0.12
C LEU A 92 -18.10 4.60 0.15
N ASP A 93 -17.35 4.26 -0.90
CA ASP A 93 -15.96 3.81 -0.77
C ASP A 93 -15.14 4.86 0.01
N GLY A 94 -15.25 6.13 -0.37
CA GLY A 94 -14.58 7.24 0.33
C GLY A 94 -14.95 7.32 1.82
N GLN A 95 -16.21 7.07 2.18
CA GLN A 95 -16.64 7.06 3.58
C GLN A 95 -15.98 5.94 4.38
N VAL A 96 -15.88 4.73 3.82
CA VAL A 96 -15.20 3.59 4.46
C VAL A 96 -13.72 3.89 4.65
N TRP A 97 -13.07 4.41 3.61
CA TRP A 97 -11.65 4.77 3.65
C TRP A 97 -11.35 5.82 4.71
N LEU A 98 -12.14 6.90 4.75
CA LEU A 98 -12.00 7.94 5.76
C LEU A 98 -12.23 7.36 7.17
N ALA A 99 -13.25 6.52 7.34
CA ALA A 99 -13.52 5.89 8.63
C ALA A 99 -12.36 4.99 9.08
N LEU A 100 -11.76 4.23 8.16
CA LEU A 100 -10.62 3.37 8.43
C LEU A 100 -9.38 4.20 8.81
N LEU A 101 -9.10 5.28 8.07
CA LEU A 101 -7.98 6.17 8.36
C LEU A 101 -8.14 6.84 9.73
N ASN A 102 -9.32 7.34 10.06
CA ASN A 102 -9.60 7.96 11.37
C ASN A 102 -9.31 6.98 12.53
N LEU A 103 -9.70 5.70 12.39
CA LEU A 103 -9.46 4.67 13.40
C LEU A 103 -8.00 4.20 13.46
N LEU A 104 -7.25 4.21 12.35
CA LEU A 104 -5.87 3.71 12.33
C LEU A 104 -4.84 4.80 12.65
N LEU A 105 -5.15 6.07 12.37
CA LEU A 105 -4.22 7.19 12.52
C LEU A 105 -4.39 7.95 13.84
N SER A 106 -5.56 7.85 14.50
CA SER A 106 -5.77 8.49 15.81
C SER A 106 -4.86 7.87 16.89
N PRO A 107 -4.11 8.68 17.66
CA PRO A 107 -3.28 8.21 18.76
C PRO A 107 -4.05 7.44 19.86
N GLU A 108 -5.29 7.83 20.12
CA GLU A 108 -6.22 7.24 21.09
C GLU A 108 -6.57 5.82 20.65
N CYS A 109 -6.84 5.64 19.36
CA CYS A 109 -7.14 4.36 18.76
C CYS A 109 -5.92 3.45 18.73
N GLN A 110 -4.75 3.95 18.32
CA GLN A 110 -3.51 3.16 18.27
C GLN A 110 -3.09 2.61 19.62
N ARG A 111 -3.29 3.38 20.70
CA ARG A 111 -3.01 2.93 22.07
C ARG A 111 -3.90 1.77 22.52
N LYS A 112 -5.11 1.65 21.94
CA LYS A 112 -6.12 0.66 22.34
C LYS A 112 -6.26 -0.51 21.39
N TYR A 113 -6.00 -0.30 20.11
CA TYR A 113 -6.23 -1.30 19.08
C TYR A 113 -5.12 -2.36 19.12
N HIS A 114 -5.53 -3.61 19.29
CA HIS A 114 -4.58 -4.72 19.40
C HIS A 114 -4.22 -5.25 18.02
N PHE A 115 -2.96 -5.07 17.61
CA PHE A 115 -2.46 -5.61 16.35
C PHE A 115 -1.94 -7.04 16.52
N ASP A 116 -2.85 -8.00 16.70
CA ASP A 116 -2.51 -9.43 16.60
C ASP A 116 -2.22 -9.85 15.15
N GLY A 117 -1.79 -11.11 14.97
CA GLY A 117 -1.49 -11.66 13.65
C GLY A 117 -2.69 -11.65 12.70
N PHE A 118 -3.92 -11.80 13.22
CA PHE A 118 -5.14 -11.79 12.43
C PHE A 118 -5.51 -10.38 11.98
N ASN A 119 -5.56 -9.41 12.90
CA ASN A 119 -5.86 -8.01 12.59
C ASN A 119 -4.83 -7.43 11.63
N LYS A 120 -3.54 -7.78 11.80
CA LYS A 120 -2.50 -7.41 10.84
C LYS A 120 -2.77 -8.02 9.47
N SER A 121 -3.09 -9.32 9.38
CA SER A 121 -3.34 -9.95 8.08
C SER A 121 -4.55 -9.37 7.37
N GLN A 122 -5.64 -9.08 8.10
CA GLN A 122 -6.82 -8.39 7.56
C GLN A 122 -6.45 -7.00 7.05
N LEU A 123 -5.83 -6.15 7.87
CA LEU A 123 -5.43 -4.80 7.45
C LEU A 123 -4.49 -4.79 6.24
N LEU A 124 -3.65 -5.81 6.08
CA LEU A 124 -2.77 -5.95 4.92
C LEU A 124 -3.50 -6.26 3.62
N LYS A 125 -4.73 -6.81 3.66
CA LYS A 125 -5.56 -7.04 2.47
C LYS A 125 -5.92 -5.75 1.73
N VAL A 126 -5.85 -4.60 2.41
CA VAL A 126 -6.16 -3.28 1.87
C VAL A 126 -5.00 -2.70 1.05
N ARG A 127 -3.79 -3.29 1.12
CA ARG A 127 -2.60 -2.84 0.37
C ARG A 127 -2.76 -2.84 -1.15
N PRO A 128 -3.32 -3.87 -1.80
CA PRO A 128 -3.53 -3.83 -3.25
C PRO A 128 -4.52 -2.73 -3.66
N CYS A 129 -5.52 -2.44 -2.82
CA CYS A 129 -6.53 -1.42 -3.08
C CYS A 129 -5.97 -0.01 -2.92
N THR A 130 -5.12 0.23 -1.91
CA THR A 130 -4.42 1.53 -1.77
C THR A 130 -3.57 1.87 -2.99
N VAL A 131 -2.89 0.88 -3.61
CA VAL A 131 -2.09 1.11 -4.83
C VAL A 131 -2.97 1.39 -6.05
N LYS A 132 -4.18 0.81 -6.15
CA LYS A 132 -5.14 1.11 -7.24
C LYS A 132 -5.78 2.50 -7.12
N HIS A 133 -6.00 2.99 -5.90
CA HIS A 133 -6.71 4.25 -5.65
C HIS A 133 -5.79 5.45 -5.36
N LEU A 134 -4.47 5.27 -5.37
CA LEU A 134 -3.43 6.31 -5.24
C LEU A 134 -3.30 7.21 -6.50
N TRP A 135 -4.38 7.47 -7.23
CA TRP A 135 -4.43 8.41 -8.37
C TRP A 135 -5.08 9.75 -8.01
N LEU A 136 -5.29 10.03 -6.71
CA LEU A 136 -5.90 11.27 -6.20
C LEU A 136 -4.91 12.19 -5.44
N GLY A 137 -3.61 12.08 -5.69
CA GLY A 137 -2.64 13.13 -5.32
C GLY A 137 -2.31 13.24 -3.82
N CYS A 138 -2.75 12.30 -2.98
CA CYS A 138 -2.19 12.14 -1.64
C CYS A 138 -1.04 11.13 -1.69
N GLU A 139 0.20 11.62 -1.67
CA GLU A 139 1.36 10.79 -1.38
C GLU A 139 1.25 10.26 0.06
N LEU A 140 0.59 9.12 0.24
CA LEU A 140 0.79 8.30 1.42
C LEU A 140 2.01 7.43 1.12
N PRO A 141 3.17 7.69 1.77
CA PRO A 141 4.37 6.94 1.49
C PRO A 141 4.10 5.48 1.82
N SER A 142 4.42 4.62 0.87
CA SER A 142 4.38 3.17 0.94
C SER A 142 5.38 2.66 1.99
N LEU A 143 5.10 2.89 3.27
CA LEU A 143 5.89 2.36 4.37
C LEU A 143 5.23 1.09 4.92
N PRO A 144 6.02 0.02 5.15
CA PRO A 144 5.61 -1.10 5.96
C PRO A 144 4.93 -0.64 7.25
N LEU A 145 3.77 -1.21 7.59
CA LEU A 145 2.92 -0.84 8.74
C LEU A 145 3.70 -0.74 10.08
N CYS A 146 4.86 -1.41 10.18
CA CYS A 146 5.76 -1.37 11.34
C CYS A 146 6.52 -0.04 11.48
N LEU A 147 6.86 0.63 10.37
CA LEU A 147 7.57 1.91 10.39
C LEU A 147 6.61 3.09 10.63
N SER A 148 5.32 2.94 10.35
CA SER A 148 4.31 4.00 10.53
C SER A 148 4.14 4.46 11.99
N HIS A 149 4.39 3.60 12.99
CA HIS A 149 4.38 4.03 14.40
C HIS A 149 5.71 4.67 14.84
N GLN A 150 6.82 4.32 14.18
CA GLN A 150 8.13 4.89 14.49
C GLN A 150 8.29 6.28 13.89
N VAL A 151 7.75 6.54 12.70
CA VAL A 151 7.91 7.84 12.03
C VAL A 151 7.34 8.99 12.87
N PRO A 152 6.10 8.95 13.42
CA PRO A 152 5.58 10.01 14.30
C PRO A 152 6.42 10.21 15.56
N VAL A 153 6.90 9.12 16.17
CA VAL A 153 7.75 9.18 17.37
C VAL A 153 9.11 9.81 17.05
N ILE A 154 9.73 9.41 15.95
CA ILE A 154 10.97 9.99 15.44
C ILE A 154 10.76 11.47 15.08
N TRP A 155 9.61 11.79 14.46
CA TRP A 155 9.27 13.16 14.08
C TRP A 155 9.09 14.07 15.29
N ASP A 156 8.35 13.63 16.30
CA ASP A 156 8.14 14.37 17.54
C ASP A 156 9.47 14.56 18.30
N GLN A 157 10.34 13.54 18.32
CA GLN A 157 11.69 13.65 18.88
C GLN A 157 12.56 14.67 18.12
N ILE A 158 12.53 14.65 16.79
CA ILE A 158 13.26 15.60 15.94
C ILE A 158 12.72 17.02 16.16
N LEU A 159 11.40 17.18 16.26
CA LEU A 159 10.74 18.46 16.50
C LEU A 159 11.16 19.06 17.84
N LYS A 160 11.07 18.27 18.92
CA LYS A 160 11.49 18.68 20.27
C LYS A 160 12.98 18.99 20.35
N LYS A 161 13.85 18.16 19.76
CA LYS A 161 15.31 18.32 19.82
C LYS A 161 15.82 19.56 19.07
N ASN A 162 15.13 19.93 17.99
CA ASN A 162 15.53 21.01 17.09
C ASN A 162 14.68 22.28 17.25
N THR A 163 13.80 22.35 18.24
CA THR A 163 13.02 23.55 18.55
C THR A 163 13.96 24.75 18.73
N GLY A 164 13.71 25.84 17.99
CA GLY A 164 14.54 27.05 17.99
C GLY A 164 15.84 26.98 17.18
N LYS A 165 16.22 25.81 16.62
CA LYS A 165 17.44 25.64 15.80
C LYS A 165 17.16 25.59 14.29
N TRP A 166 15.89 25.61 13.90
CA TRP A 166 15.44 25.45 12.51
C TRP A 166 16.07 26.44 11.55
N GLU A 167 16.21 27.70 11.96
CA GLU A 167 16.81 28.73 11.09
C GLU A 167 18.29 28.47 10.81
N ALA A 168 19.05 28.02 11.83
CA ALA A 168 20.45 27.65 11.67
C ALA A 168 20.60 26.38 10.80
N ILE A 169 19.73 25.40 10.99
CA ILE A 169 19.70 24.16 10.18
C ILE A 169 19.38 24.50 8.72
N ALA A 170 18.39 25.35 8.47
CA ALA A 170 18.01 25.77 7.12
C ALA A 170 19.17 26.50 6.42
N LYS A 171 19.82 27.47 7.08
CA LYS A 171 21.00 28.17 6.52
C LYS A 171 22.15 27.20 6.18
N HIS A 172 22.40 26.22 7.05
CA HIS A 172 23.40 25.19 6.79
C HIS A 172 23.03 24.26 5.62
N GLN A 173 21.77 23.82 5.55
CA GLN A 173 21.29 22.93 4.49
C GLN A 173 21.26 23.62 3.12
N VAL A 174 20.84 24.88 3.04
CA VAL A 174 20.88 25.67 1.80
C VAL A 174 22.30 25.69 1.23
N LYS A 175 23.29 25.94 2.08
CA LYS A 175 24.69 26.03 1.66
C LYS A 175 25.32 24.69 1.27
N ARG A 176 24.96 23.58 1.93
CA ARG A 176 25.67 22.28 1.75
C ARG A 176 24.89 21.21 0.99
N VAL A 177 23.56 21.27 0.99
CA VAL A 177 22.70 20.22 0.44
C VAL A 177 21.95 20.71 -0.79
N PHE A 178 21.46 21.95 -0.77
CA PHE A 178 20.66 22.52 -1.86
C PHE A 178 21.45 23.42 -2.82
N SER A 179 22.77 23.52 -2.66
CA SER A 179 23.67 24.20 -3.60
C SER A 179 24.95 23.38 -3.83
N PRO A 180 24.84 22.11 -4.29
CA PRO A 180 26.01 21.28 -4.54
C PRO A 180 26.80 21.78 -5.76
N THR A 181 28.11 21.59 -5.75
CA THR A 181 28.95 21.82 -6.94
C THR A 181 28.71 20.74 -8.00
N GLU A 182 29.08 21.01 -9.26
CA GLU A 182 28.93 20.04 -10.35
C GLU A 182 29.73 18.73 -10.11
N GLU A 183 30.88 18.86 -9.44
CA GLU A 183 31.71 17.73 -9.01
C GLU A 183 31.01 16.88 -7.94
N GLU A 184 30.36 17.51 -6.96
CA GLU A 184 29.58 16.83 -5.93
C GLU A 184 28.35 16.13 -6.51
N LEU A 185 27.66 16.78 -7.45
CA LEU A 185 26.53 16.19 -8.17
C LEU A 185 26.95 14.94 -8.95
N THR A 186 28.08 15.01 -9.66
CA THR A 186 28.62 13.88 -10.40
C THR A 186 29.03 12.74 -9.47
N LEU A 187 29.62 13.06 -8.32
CA LEU A 187 29.98 12.05 -7.31
C LEU A 187 28.75 11.39 -6.69
N GLN A 188 27.70 12.15 -6.37
CA GLN A 188 26.44 11.62 -5.86
C GLN A 188 25.75 10.73 -6.89
N ALA A 189 25.67 11.17 -8.15
CA ALA A 189 25.14 10.36 -9.24
C ALA A 189 25.91 9.04 -9.38
N ARG A 190 27.25 9.06 -9.31
CA ARG A 190 28.06 7.84 -9.32
C ARG A 190 27.75 6.91 -8.15
N ARG A 191 27.60 7.45 -6.93
CA ARG A 191 27.23 6.66 -5.74
C ARG A 191 25.85 6.03 -5.87
N TRP A 192 24.86 6.78 -6.38
CA TRP A 192 23.53 6.25 -6.63
C TRP A 192 23.56 5.14 -7.68
N THR A 193 24.25 5.34 -8.80
CA THR A 193 24.44 4.30 -9.82
C THR A 193 25.12 3.05 -9.26
N GLN A 194 26.07 3.21 -8.33
CA GLN A 194 26.72 2.09 -7.64
C GLN A 194 25.76 1.35 -6.70
N ILE A 195 24.91 2.06 -5.96
CA ILE A 195 23.91 1.45 -5.07
C ILE A 195 22.91 0.60 -5.86
N TYR A 196 22.48 1.09 -7.02
CA TYR A 196 21.59 0.35 -7.94
C TYR A 196 22.35 -0.52 -8.95
N SER A 197 23.65 -0.74 -8.75
CA SER A 197 24.39 -1.67 -9.60
C SER A 197 23.88 -3.10 -9.38
N LEU A 198 23.84 -3.88 -10.46
CA LEU A 198 23.46 -5.30 -10.40
C LEU A 198 24.24 -6.05 -9.32
N ASP A 199 25.54 -5.73 -9.19
CA ASP A 199 26.45 -6.33 -8.22
C ASP A 199 26.03 -6.07 -6.77
N MET A 200 25.51 -4.87 -6.47
CA MET A 200 25.02 -4.54 -5.13
C MET A 200 23.67 -5.18 -4.83
N MET A 201 22.75 -5.20 -5.79
CA MET A 201 21.47 -5.89 -5.62
C MET A 201 21.64 -7.40 -5.42
N GLU A 202 22.58 -8.02 -6.14
CA GLU A 202 22.93 -9.44 -5.99
C GLU A 202 23.53 -9.75 -4.61
N ALA A 203 24.35 -8.87 -4.04
CA ALA A 203 24.95 -9.05 -2.72
C ALA A 203 23.93 -9.04 -1.56
N LEU A 204 22.72 -8.51 -1.80
CA LEU A 204 21.63 -8.49 -0.83
C LEU A 204 20.75 -9.74 -0.89
N VAL A 205 20.90 -10.58 -1.93
CA VAL A 205 20.16 -11.83 -2.05
C VAL A 205 20.84 -12.91 -1.20
N PRO A 206 20.12 -13.53 -0.23
CA PRO A 206 20.70 -14.52 0.67
C PRO A 206 21.03 -15.85 -0.01
N ASP A 207 20.34 -16.17 -1.10
CA ASP A 207 20.55 -17.41 -1.85
C ASP A 207 21.68 -17.27 -2.87
N LYS A 208 22.58 -18.25 -2.87
CA LYS A 208 23.68 -18.28 -3.82
C LYS A 208 23.18 -18.59 -5.24
N PRO A 209 23.76 -17.99 -6.29
CA PRO A 209 23.32 -18.20 -7.65
C PRO A 209 23.53 -19.64 -8.11
N CYS A 210 22.57 -20.18 -8.87
CA CYS A 210 22.60 -21.54 -9.39
C CYS A 210 22.92 -21.57 -10.89
N CYS A 211 23.59 -22.64 -11.34
CA CYS A 211 23.90 -22.86 -12.74
C CYS A 211 22.64 -23.18 -13.54
N ARG A 212 22.42 -22.46 -14.64
CA ARG A 212 21.24 -22.65 -15.49
C ARG A 212 21.11 -24.05 -16.10
N VAL A 213 22.21 -24.78 -16.23
CA VAL A 213 22.25 -26.10 -16.90
C VAL A 213 22.13 -27.26 -15.91
N CYS A 214 22.90 -27.23 -14.83
CA CYS A 214 22.98 -28.36 -13.89
C CYS A 214 22.45 -28.06 -12.49
N GLY A 215 22.05 -26.82 -12.20
CA GLY A 215 21.52 -26.40 -10.90
C GLY A 215 22.56 -26.29 -9.78
N ALA A 216 23.81 -26.73 -9.98
CA ALA A 216 24.88 -26.57 -9.01
C ALA A 216 25.23 -25.09 -8.77
N GLU A 217 25.81 -24.78 -7.60
CA GLU A 217 26.25 -23.43 -7.25
C GLU A 217 27.13 -22.83 -8.37
N ALA A 218 26.75 -21.65 -8.85
CA ALA A 218 27.41 -20.97 -9.95
C ALA A 218 28.34 -19.89 -9.41
N ALA A 219 29.61 -19.93 -9.81
CA ALA A 219 30.57 -18.90 -9.45
C ALA A 219 30.77 -17.84 -10.56
N LYS A 220 30.30 -18.12 -11.78
CA LYS A 220 30.62 -17.30 -12.96
C LYS A 220 29.37 -16.90 -13.71
N ARG A 221 29.31 -15.64 -14.13
CA ARG A 221 28.27 -15.11 -15.02
C ARG A 221 28.76 -14.95 -16.45
N CYS A 222 27.82 -14.88 -17.39
CA CYS A 222 28.13 -14.56 -18.78
C CYS A 222 28.83 -13.18 -18.84
N SER A 223 30.05 -13.12 -19.35
CA SER A 223 30.82 -11.86 -19.41
C SER A 223 30.20 -10.78 -20.30
N ARG A 224 29.32 -11.18 -21.24
CA ARG A 224 28.70 -10.27 -22.20
C ARG A 224 27.46 -9.56 -21.64
N CYS A 225 26.44 -10.31 -21.23
CA CYS A 225 25.19 -9.73 -20.71
C CYS A 225 25.10 -9.69 -19.18
N ARG A 226 26.01 -10.36 -18.45
CA ARG A 226 26.04 -10.48 -16.98
C ARG A 226 24.79 -11.04 -16.31
N ASN A 227 23.76 -11.43 -17.06
CA ASN A 227 22.45 -11.82 -16.54
C ASN A 227 22.28 -13.32 -16.21
N GLU A 228 23.11 -14.20 -16.78
CA GLU A 228 22.95 -15.66 -16.59
C GLU A 228 24.19 -16.28 -15.92
N TRP A 229 23.93 -17.24 -15.02
CA TRP A 229 24.90 -17.88 -14.14
C TRP A 229 25.25 -19.31 -14.55
N TYR A 230 26.54 -19.66 -14.42
CA TYR A 230 27.11 -20.95 -14.77
C TYR A 230 28.17 -21.38 -13.75
N CYS A 231 28.21 -22.68 -13.43
CA CYS A 231 29.28 -23.24 -12.59
C CYS A 231 30.61 -23.33 -13.35
N THR A 232 30.58 -23.68 -14.64
CA THR A 232 31.76 -23.83 -15.50
C THR A 232 31.52 -23.32 -16.92
N ARG A 233 32.61 -23.07 -17.66
CA ARG A 233 32.56 -22.68 -19.08
C ARG A 233 31.90 -23.75 -19.94
N ALA A 234 32.04 -25.04 -19.59
CA ALA A 234 31.41 -26.14 -20.32
C ALA A 234 29.87 -25.99 -20.33
N CYS A 235 29.26 -25.70 -19.18
CA CYS A 235 27.81 -25.45 -19.07
C CYS A 235 27.39 -24.21 -19.86
N GLN A 236 28.19 -23.15 -19.87
CA GLN A 236 27.89 -21.96 -20.67
C GLN A 236 27.89 -22.25 -22.17
N VAL A 237 28.85 -23.04 -22.66
CA VAL A 237 28.93 -23.41 -24.09
C VAL A 237 27.79 -24.34 -24.48
N GLN A 238 27.42 -25.30 -23.64
CA GLN A 238 26.28 -26.18 -23.86
C GLN A 238 24.96 -25.38 -23.96
N HIS A 239 24.77 -24.37 -23.11
CA HIS A 239 23.57 -23.53 -23.13
C HIS A 239 23.61 -22.43 -24.21
N TRP A 240 24.77 -22.18 -24.83
CA TRP A 240 24.98 -21.01 -25.69
C TRP A 240 23.98 -20.90 -26.84
N GLN A 241 23.61 -22.01 -27.47
CA GLN A 241 22.65 -22.00 -28.58
C GLN A 241 21.29 -21.40 -28.18
N LYS A 242 20.83 -21.66 -26.95
CA LYS A 242 19.59 -21.10 -26.40
C LYS A 242 19.79 -19.71 -25.80
N HIS A 243 20.92 -19.49 -25.12
CA HIS A 243 21.24 -18.21 -24.49
C HIS A 243 21.56 -17.09 -25.47
N LYS A 244 22.16 -17.38 -26.65
CA LYS A 244 22.68 -16.37 -27.58
C LYS A 244 21.67 -15.30 -27.98
N ALA A 245 20.41 -15.68 -28.23
CA ALA A 245 19.35 -14.75 -28.59
C ALA A 245 19.04 -13.76 -27.45
N ALA A 246 18.81 -14.28 -26.24
CA ALA A 246 18.59 -13.46 -25.05
C ALA A 246 19.83 -12.65 -24.63
N CYS A 247 21.02 -13.22 -24.81
CA CYS A 247 22.29 -12.57 -24.51
C CYS A 247 22.48 -11.30 -25.35
N ASN A 248 22.10 -11.32 -26.63
CA ASN A 248 22.21 -10.15 -27.50
C ASN A 248 21.21 -9.04 -27.16
N LEU A 249 20.07 -9.37 -26.54
CA LEU A 249 19.05 -8.39 -26.14
C LEU A 249 19.42 -7.67 -24.84
N MET A 250 20.26 -8.29 -24.01
CA MET A 250 20.67 -7.78 -22.69
C MET A 250 22.15 -7.36 -22.62
N ALA A 251 22.88 -7.44 -23.74
CA ALA A 251 24.28 -7.06 -23.85
C ALA A 251 24.44 -5.56 -24.10
#